data_AF-A0A0G4GN81-F1
#
_entry.id   AF-A0A0G4GN81-F1
#
_cell.length_a   1.000
_cell.length_b   1.000
_cell.length_c   1.000
_cell.angle_alpha   90.00
_cell.angle_beta   90.00
_cell.angle_gamma   90.00
#
_symmetry.space_group_name_H-M   'P 1'
#
loop_
_entity.id
_entity.type
_entity.pdbx_description
1 polymer ?
#
loop_
_entity_poly.entity_id
_entity_poly.type
_entity_poly.pdbx_seq_one_letter_code
_entity_poly.pdbx_strand_id
1 'polypeptide(L)'
;MAHSSSAASQAPPAVPPGCKGVDDVDIVPDEGVSAVTRQLLEGCIRRSFTHVSQVTQLIRQGADPRAIGSLHGRGTSGAPFSRWRYSCLCFAIDSPTNYPFLRASDRSVLAVPVALPQWSSRELQRDVINALVDGGAEMNGGGLERRPITVAVRAGNLTAVEALLERQANVRGVRAMGLPYLYAACSVTREYEDTLISVYRRLAQHDSTLAAEWFAGDSLVHWAVRSSTGLFSQSFIDQYLTLITSHGVEMMAANAIGQSPLQAAALYGSPRVAHWLCRKLTADDINRGWPNEPNMTPLAIAAEELDRHIQQLQEQQQGEWHEYRSRRIREDKTTIGVLLRGGAAPSIARMPTATQKRHRERQLVLAEYATVLSELSEVVMSAINGALAPQRDHSMLLARLLPLAPHHDGAHPHPSPSNMAFGPHEAEAIAWKIGAFLHEPPAAVAAIDECFIGESVLRRRVKAAVGHFVKLAATQTSSNREVIGGMANLGGVTVRVPLQCFAVRGSGGQVVLTGVREVVHRARLDEAGTHGVVGVVKGFNEHLGDQDCQFEWGQLGHLSRTGLFVPLGVE
;
A
#
# COMPACT_ATOMS: atom_id res chain seq x y z
N MET A 1 42.32 20.77 35.59
CA MET A 1 42.26 20.61 34.11
C MET A 1 40.80 20.70 33.73
N ALA A 2 40.48 21.69 32.90
CA ALA A 2 39.12 22.01 32.49
C ALA A 2 38.62 20.99 31.45
N HIS A 3 37.45 20.40 31.66
CA HIS A 3 36.73 19.68 30.61
C HIS A 3 35.81 20.67 29.90
N SER A 4 36.23 21.06 28.70
CA SER A 4 35.48 21.89 27.78
C SER A 4 34.33 21.07 27.18
N SER A 5 33.09 21.49 27.46
CA SER A 5 31.89 20.95 26.84
C SER A 5 31.76 21.58 25.46
N SER A 6 32.04 20.80 24.41
CA SER A 6 31.84 21.21 23.03
C SER A 6 30.35 21.10 22.70
N ALA A 7 29.67 22.24 22.69
CA ALA A 7 28.37 22.39 22.05
C ALA A 7 28.56 22.19 20.55
N ALA A 8 28.33 20.97 20.06
CA ALA A 8 28.24 20.70 18.65
C ALA A 8 27.02 21.45 18.10
N SER A 9 27.28 22.54 17.36
CA SER A 9 26.31 23.25 16.56
C SER A 9 25.70 22.26 15.56
N GLN A 10 24.46 21.83 15.80
CA GLN A 10 23.73 21.00 14.86
C GLN A 10 23.53 21.82 13.58
N ALA A 11 24.05 21.32 12.47
CA ALA A 11 23.76 21.90 11.16
C ALA A 11 22.24 21.99 10.98
N PRO A 12 21.71 23.07 10.36
CA PRO A 12 20.29 23.18 10.11
C PRO A 12 19.81 21.95 9.33
N PRO A 13 18.62 21.41 9.66
CA PRO A 13 18.11 20.23 9.00
C PRO A 13 18.06 20.47 7.49
N ALA A 14 18.55 19.50 6.72
CA ALA A 14 18.58 19.59 5.27
C ALA A 14 17.14 19.81 4.75
N VAL A 15 16.97 20.86 3.94
CA VAL A 15 15.68 21.17 3.31
C VAL A 15 15.36 20.05 2.31
N PRO A 16 14.17 19.42 2.37
CA PRO A 16 13.81 18.38 1.43
C PRO A 16 13.87 18.86 -0.03
N PRO A 17 14.26 18.00 -0.99
CA PRO A 17 14.30 18.37 -2.40
C PRO A 17 12.96 18.94 -2.90
N GLY A 18 13.01 20.05 -3.65
CA GLY A 18 11.81 20.70 -4.18
C GLY A 18 10.98 21.49 -3.16
N CYS A 19 11.43 21.54 -1.90
CA CYS A 19 10.83 22.31 -0.82
C CYS A 19 11.76 23.53 -0.52
N LYS A 20 11.21 24.67 -0.06
CA LYS A 20 12.00 25.89 0.31
C LYS A 20 12.23 25.94 1.82
N GLY A 21 13.42 26.39 2.24
CA GLY A 21 13.68 26.69 3.65
C GLY A 21 12.97 27.98 4.07
N VAL A 22 12.80 28.18 5.38
CA VAL A 22 12.21 29.42 5.92
C VAL A 22 13.02 30.68 5.55
N ASP A 23 14.31 30.53 5.27
CA ASP A 23 15.19 31.65 4.87
C ASP A 23 15.06 32.03 3.39
N ASP A 24 14.52 31.12 2.57
CA ASP A 24 14.24 31.33 1.14
C ASP A 24 12.84 31.91 0.90
N VAL A 25 12.13 32.27 1.97
CA VAL A 25 10.74 32.73 1.94
C VAL A 25 10.59 34.02 2.75
N ASP A 26 9.89 34.97 2.16
CA ASP A 26 9.50 36.22 2.80
C ASP A 26 8.04 36.09 3.30
N ILE A 27 7.79 36.53 4.53
CA ILE A 27 6.43 36.70 5.03
C ILE A 27 5.94 38.07 4.57
N VAL A 28 4.80 38.09 3.91
CA VAL A 28 4.12 39.31 3.51
C VAL A 28 2.82 39.40 4.32
N PRO A 29 2.81 40.18 5.41
CA PRO A 29 1.58 40.46 6.16
C PRO A 29 0.56 41.17 5.28
N ASP A 30 -0.73 41.03 5.61
CA ASP A 30 -1.79 41.77 4.93
C ASP A 30 -1.66 43.31 5.14
N GLU A 31 -2.36 44.08 4.31
CA GLU A 31 -2.35 45.55 4.38
C GLU A 31 -2.84 46.03 5.76
N GLY A 32 -2.15 47.03 6.33
CA GLY A 32 -2.49 47.61 7.63
C GLY A 32 -1.91 46.88 8.86
N VAL A 33 -1.16 45.79 8.68
CA VAL A 33 -0.49 45.09 9.79
C VAL A 33 0.63 45.96 10.38
N SER A 34 0.56 46.23 11.69
CA SER A 34 1.54 47.03 12.43
C SER A 34 2.93 46.37 12.49
N ALA A 35 3.99 47.14 12.73
CA ALA A 35 5.35 46.61 12.86
C ALA A 35 5.49 45.58 13.99
N VAL A 36 4.81 45.80 15.12
CA VAL A 36 4.81 44.87 16.27
C VAL A 36 4.09 43.56 15.91
N THR A 37 3.02 43.63 15.12
CA THR A 37 2.31 42.45 14.62
C THR A 37 3.12 41.68 13.57
N ARG A 38 3.85 42.38 12.70
CA ARG A 38 4.81 41.75 11.79
C ARG A 38 5.89 40.98 12.57
N GLN A 39 6.43 41.58 13.64
CA GLN A 39 7.38 40.91 14.53
C GLN A 39 6.78 39.65 15.17
N LEU A 40 5.50 39.67 15.54
CA LEU A 40 4.79 38.50 16.05
C LEU A 40 4.72 37.37 15.00
N LEU A 41 4.28 37.69 13.78
CA LEU A 41 4.18 36.72 12.66
C LEU A 41 5.55 36.12 12.31
N GLU A 42 6.58 36.98 12.18
CA GLU A 42 7.95 36.57 11.89
C GLU A 42 8.52 35.69 13.00
N GLY A 43 8.29 36.06 14.27
CA GLY A 43 8.78 35.28 15.39
C GLY A 43 8.11 33.92 15.50
N CYS A 44 6.82 33.81 15.17
CA CYS A 44 6.13 32.54 15.07
C CYS A 44 6.76 31.66 14.00
N ILE A 45 6.79 32.08 12.72
CA ILE A 45 7.24 31.19 11.64
C ILE A 45 8.72 30.82 11.74
N ARG A 46 9.57 31.76 12.18
CA ARG A 46 11.03 31.57 12.29
C ARG A 46 11.41 30.89 13.60
N ARG A 47 10.45 30.64 14.50
CA ARG A 47 10.67 30.06 15.84
C ARG A 47 11.66 30.88 16.67
N SER A 48 11.64 32.21 16.55
CA SER A 48 12.59 33.08 17.24
C SER A 48 12.25 33.30 18.72
N PHE A 49 11.03 32.95 19.14
CA PHE A 49 10.65 33.04 20.55
C PHE A 49 11.25 31.88 21.35
N THR A 50 11.98 32.20 22.40
CA THR A 50 12.54 31.22 23.34
C THR A 50 11.69 31.07 24.60
N HIS A 51 10.82 32.05 24.88
CA HIS A 51 9.91 32.05 26.03
C HIS A 51 8.55 32.64 25.64
N VAL A 52 7.47 32.08 26.21
CA VAL A 52 6.08 32.56 25.99
C VAL A 52 5.87 34.01 26.44
N SER A 53 6.67 34.51 27.39
CA SER A 53 6.64 35.90 27.85
C SER A 53 6.90 36.90 26.73
N GLN A 54 7.72 36.55 25.73
CA GLN A 54 7.99 37.41 24.57
C GLN A 54 6.74 37.59 23.70
N VAL A 55 5.98 36.51 23.49
CA VAL A 55 4.71 36.53 22.74
C VAL A 55 3.66 37.37 23.47
N THR A 56 3.47 37.11 24.77
CA THR A 56 2.50 37.87 25.58
C THR A 56 2.88 39.35 25.69
N GLN A 57 4.17 39.68 25.74
CA GLN A 57 4.64 41.06 25.73
C GLN A 57 4.32 41.77 24.41
N LEU A 58 4.53 41.12 23.25
CA LEU A 58 4.19 41.72 21.96
C LEU A 58 2.68 41.97 21.85
N ILE A 59 1.85 41.03 22.31
CA ILE A 59 0.38 41.21 22.34
C ILE A 59 0.00 42.41 23.24
N ARG A 60 0.61 42.54 24.42
CA ARG A 60 0.41 43.71 25.31
C ARG A 60 0.88 45.03 24.70
N GLN A 61 1.87 44.99 23.81
CA GLN A 61 2.34 46.15 23.04
C GLN A 61 1.46 46.47 21.82
N GLY A 62 0.35 45.75 21.64
CA GLY A 62 -0.60 45.98 20.56
C GLY A 62 -0.34 45.16 19.29
N ALA A 63 0.43 44.07 19.37
CA ALA A 63 0.43 43.08 18.29
C ALA A 63 -0.94 42.42 18.17
N ASP A 64 -1.48 42.34 16.95
CA ASP A 64 -2.76 41.67 16.70
C ASP A 64 -2.54 40.18 16.37
N PRO A 65 -2.93 39.26 17.27
CA PRO A 65 -2.77 37.83 17.02
C PRO A 65 -3.79 37.28 16.00
N ARG A 66 -4.76 38.09 15.54
CA ARG A 66 -5.65 37.76 14.42
C ARG A 66 -5.04 38.03 13.06
N ALA A 67 -3.89 38.68 13.01
CA ALA A 67 -3.25 38.99 11.75
C ALA A 67 -2.95 37.74 10.92
N ILE A 68 -3.09 37.91 9.62
CA ILE A 68 -2.82 36.90 8.61
C ILE A 68 -1.67 37.36 7.72
N GLY A 69 -0.92 36.39 7.21
CA GLY A 69 0.19 36.64 6.31
C GLY A 69 0.28 35.60 5.21
N SER A 70 0.94 35.97 4.13
CA SER A 70 1.26 35.11 3.01
C SER A 70 2.74 34.79 2.96
N LEU A 71 3.09 33.64 2.42
CA LEU A 71 4.48 33.24 2.19
C LEU A 71 4.82 33.43 0.71
N HIS A 72 5.95 34.07 0.42
CA HIS A 72 6.43 34.31 -0.93
C HIS A 72 7.87 33.83 -1.07
N GLY A 73 8.20 33.21 -2.20
CA GLY A 73 9.59 32.91 -2.53
C GLY A 73 10.42 34.19 -2.55
N ARG A 74 11.58 34.19 -1.90
CA ARG A 74 12.46 35.35 -1.88
C ARG A 74 12.78 35.80 -3.31
N GLY A 75 12.61 37.09 -3.58
CA GLY A 75 12.86 37.69 -4.90
C GLY A 75 11.71 37.55 -5.91
N THR A 76 10.52 37.07 -5.53
CA THR A 76 9.35 37.10 -6.42
C THR A 76 8.67 38.47 -6.38
N SER A 77 8.91 39.31 -7.39
CA SER A 77 8.08 40.51 -7.65
C SER A 77 6.91 40.12 -8.56
N GLY A 78 5.80 39.68 -7.98
CA GLY A 78 4.62 39.31 -8.76
C GLY A 78 3.34 39.29 -7.92
N ALA A 79 2.37 40.11 -8.36
CA ALA A 79 0.95 40.24 -8.03
C ALA A 79 0.44 39.94 -6.58
N PRO A 80 -0.42 40.81 -6.00
CA PRO A 80 -0.92 40.73 -4.62
C PRO A 80 -1.87 39.55 -4.31
N PHE A 81 -2.11 38.65 -5.25
CA PHE A 81 -3.06 37.54 -5.10
C PHE A 81 -2.37 36.26 -4.62
N SER A 82 -1.76 36.31 -3.43
CA SER A 82 -1.37 35.07 -2.76
C SER A 82 -2.62 34.26 -2.45
N ARG A 83 -2.75 33.09 -3.08
CA ARG A 83 -3.82 32.12 -2.78
C ARG A 83 -3.71 31.59 -1.35
N TRP A 84 -2.55 31.71 -0.71
CA TRP A 84 -2.20 31.07 0.55
C TRP A 84 -1.95 32.10 1.64
N ARG A 85 -3.03 32.44 2.36
CA ARG A 85 -2.98 33.23 3.60
C ARG A 85 -3.08 32.31 4.81
N TYR A 86 -2.23 32.52 5.81
CA TYR A 86 -2.18 31.76 7.05
C TYR A 86 -2.33 32.72 8.24
N SER A 87 -3.04 32.28 9.27
CA SER A 87 -3.12 33.03 10.53
C SER A 87 -1.83 32.88 11.33
N CYS A 88 -1.64 33.79 12.30
CA CYS A 88 -0.55 33.68 13.27
C CYS A 88 -0.50 32.30 13.96
N LEU A 89 -1.66 31.71 14.28
CA LEU A 89 -1.75 30.34 14.82
C LEU A 89 -1.20 29.29 13.86
N CYS A 90 -1.54 29.37 12.57
CA CYS A 90 -1.00 28.47 11.56
C CYS A 90 0.52 28.59 11.44
N PHE A 91 1.07 29.80 11.57
CA PHE A 91 2.51 30.00 11.59
C PHE A 91 3.17 29.46 12.85
N ALA A 92 2.49 29.38 13.99
CA ALA A 92 3.03 28.81 15.23
C ALA A 92 3.07 27.26 15.24
N ILE A 93 2.41 26.59 14.31
CA ILE A 93 2.46 25.13 14.19
C ILE A 93 3.75 24.75 13.46
N ASP A 94 4.43 23.69 13.89
CA ASP A 94 5.57 23.03 13.25
C ASP A 94 5.25 21.56 12.94
N SER A 95 6.15 20.82 12.30
CA SER A 95 6.01 19.38 12.06
C SER A 95 7.07 18.58 12.84
N PRO A 96 6.70 17.55 13.61
CA PRO A 96 7.66 16.70 14.33
C PRO A 96 8.56 15.88 13.41
N THR A 97 8.12 15.60 12.18
CA THR A 97 8.88 14.81 11.20
C THR A 97 9.54 15.69 10.14
N ASN A 98 9.59 17.01 10.37
CA ASN A 98 10.08 18.01 9.42
C ASN A 98 9.35 17.96 8.05
N TYR A 99 8.13 17.41 8.01
CA TYR A 99 7.35 17.31 6.78
C TYR A 99 6.80 18.69 6.40
N PRO A 100 6.98 19.16 5.16
CA PRO A 100 6.54 20.50 4.75
C PRO A 100 5.03 20.54 4.57
N PHE A 101 4.35 21.42 5.32
CA PHE A 101 2.89 21.53 5.31
C PHE A 101 2.40 22.95 5.01
N LEU A 102 3.24 23.98 5.02
CA LEU A 102 2.86 25.31 4.52
C LEU A 102 3.33 25.50 3.07
N ARG A 103 2.74 26.47 2.39
CA ARG A 103 3.03 26.78 0.98
C ARG A 103 3.36 28.25 0.79
N ALA A 104 4.38 28.51 -0.01
CA ALA A 104 4.72 29.82 -0.50
C ALA A 104 4.27 29.98 -1.96
N SER A 105 3.84 31.19 -2.31
CA SER A 105 3.68 31.61 -3.70
C SER A 105 5.07 31.80 -4.32
N ASP A 106 5.30 31.28 -5.52
CA ASP A 106 6.56 31.45 -6.25
C ASP A 106 6.29 32.00 -7.67
N ARG A 107 7.35 32.28 -8.45
CA ARG A 107 7.24 32.81 -9.82
C ARG A 107 6.55 31.84 -10.78
N SER A 108 6.49 30.56 -10.44
CA SER A 108 5.75 29.55 -11.21
C SER A 108 4.27 29.51 -10.79
N VAL A 109 3.42 28.93 -11.63
CA VAL A 109 1.96 28.77 -11.35
C VAL A 109 1.71 27.87 -10.13
N LEU A 110 2.73 27.18 -9.62
CA LEU A 110 2.63 26.16 -8.58
C LEU A 110 3.21 26.68 -7.26
N ALA A 111 2.43 26.55 -6.19
CA ALA A 111 2.89 26.90 -4.85
C ALA A 111 3.96 25.91 -4.37
N VAL A 112 5.02 26.43 -3.74
CA VAL A 112 6.16 25.63 -3.29
C VAL A 112 6.00 25.28 -1.81
N PRO A 113 6.16 24.02 -1.39
CA PRO A 113 6.09 23.66 0.02
C PRO A 113 7.25 24.30 0.81
N VAL A 114 6.97 24.72 2.04
CA VAL A 114 7.95 25.37 2.92
C VAL A 114 8.26 24.44 4.09
N ALA A 115 9.55 24.13 4.27
CA ALA A 115 10.06 23.45 5.44
C ALA A 115 10.29 24.48 6.56
N LEU A 116 9.63 24.27 7.70
CA LEU A 116 9.72 25.17 8.84
C LEU A 116 10.63 24.59 9.92
N PRO A 117 11.38 25.45 10.64
CA PRO A 117 12.08 25.01 11.83
C PRO A 117 11.10 24.51 12.90
N GLN A 118 11.61 23.65 13.77
CA GLN A 118 10.87 23.16 14.94
C GLN A 118 11.04 24.11 16.13
N TRP A 119 10.07 24.11 17.03
CA TRP A 119 10.24 24.73 18.35
C TRP A 119 11.28 23.97 19.16
N SER A 120 11.96 24.66 20.08
CA SER A 120 12.95 24.04 20.98
C SER A 120 12.34 22.97 21.89
N SER A 121 11.03 23.06 22.19
CA SER A 121 10.28 22.02 22.88
C SER A 121 8.80 22.02 22.47
N ARG A 122 8.13 20.88 22.68
CA ARG A 122 6.68 20.73 22.48
C ARG A 122 5.87 21.57 23.47
N GLU A 123 6.38 21.71 24.68
CA GLU A 123 5.81 22.58 25.72
C GLU A 123 5.82 24.04 25.27
N LEU A 124 6.95 24.53 24.75
CA LEU A 124 7.03 25.91 24.24
C LEU A 124 6.06 26.15 23.09
N GLN A 125 5.94 25.21 22.15
CA GLN A 125 4.94 25.32 21.08
C GLN A 125 3.51 25.43 21.64
N ARG A 126 3.15 24.56 22.59
CA ARG A 126 1.85 24.57 23.25
C ARG A 126 1.59 25.90 23.95
N ASP A 127 2.57 26.40 24.70
CA ASP A 127 2.47 27.67 25.41
C ASP A 127 2.32 28.86 24.47
N VAL A 128 3.06 28.87 23.36
CA VAL A 128 2.93 29.90 22.31
C VAL A 128 1.54 29.85 21.67
N ILE A 129 1.04 28.66 21.30
CA ILE A 129 -0.32 28.51 20.75
C ILE A 129 -1.36 29.02 21.75
N ASN A 130 -1.25 28.62 23.02
CA ASN A 130 -2.14 29.06 24.09
C ASN A 130 -2.11 30.57 24.28
N ALA A 131 -0.93 31.19 24.34
CA ALA A 131 -0.79 32.63 24.49
C ALA A 131 -1.39 33.41 23.30
N LEU A 132 -1.26 32.88 22.07
CA LEU A 132 -1.91 33.47 20.90
C LEU A 132 -3.44 33.41 21.00
N VAL A 133 -3.99 32.26 21.42
CA VAL A 133 -5.44 32.11 21.64
C VAL A 133 -5.92 33.04 22.76
N ASP A 134 -5.18 33.13 23.86
CA ASP A 134 -5.50 34.04 24.99
C ASP A 134 -5.43 35.52 24.58
N GLY A 135 -4.55 35.86 23.63
CA GLY A 135 -4.50 37.17 22.99
C GLY A 135 -5.65 37.44 22.01
N GLY A 136 -6.48 36.45 21.70
CA GLY A 136 -7.64 36.58 20.81
C GLY A 136 -7.42 36.10 19.38
N ALA A 137 -6.38 35.29 19.10
CA ALA A 137 -6.20 34.69 17.78
C ALA A 137 -7.43 33.89 17.33
N GLU A 138 -7.76 33.97 16.04
CA GLU A 138 -8.92 33.27 15.49
C GLU A 138 -8.62 31.78 15.24
N MET A 139 -9.20 30.91 16.08
CA MET A 139 -8.98 29.45 16.00
C MET A 139 -9.62 28.79 14.78
N ASN A 140 -10.68 29.40 14.23
CA ASN A 140 -11.46 28.86 13.12
C ASN A 140 -11.29 29.66 11.81
N GLY A 141 -10.37 30.62 11.82
CA GLY A 141 -10.13 31.55 10.72
C GLY A 141 -9.52 30.86 9.49
N GLY A 142 -9.83 31.42 8.32
CA GLY A 142 -9.30 30.97 7.03
C GLY A 142 -10.16 29.91 6.31
N GLY A 143 -9.76 29.62 5.08
CA GLY A 143 -10.40 28.56 4.27
C GLY A 143 -10.18 27.17 4.85
N LEU A 144 -10.94 26.17 4.40
CA LEU A 144 -10.96 24.82 4.96
C LEU A 144 -9.57 24.18 5.15
N GLU A 145 -8.65 24.34 4.21
CA GLU A 145 -7.29 23.77 4.28
C GLU A 145 -6.26 24.64 5.04
N ARG A 146 -6.72 25.76 5.59
CA ARG A 146 -5.90 26.80 6.22
C ARG A 146 -6.31 27.08 7.66
N ARG A 147 -7.31 26.36 8.17
CA ARG A 147 -7.70 26.44 9.57
C ARG A 147 -6.59 25.87 10.44
N PRO A 148 -6.28 26.48 11.60
CA PRO A 148 -5.25 25.99 12.52
C PRO A 148 -5.32 24.48 12.79
N ILE A 149 -6.52 23.93 13.03
CA ILE A 149 -6.67 22.49 13.27
C ILE A 149 -6.28 21.64 12.05
N THR A 150 -6.69 22.04 10.85
CA THR A 150 -6.34 21.32 9.61
C THR A 150 -4.84 21.42 9.29
N VAL A 151 -4.21 22.54 9.65
CA VAL A 151 -2.76 22.74 9.54
C VAL A 151 -2.02 21.84 10.53
N ALA A 152 -2.50 21.72 11.78
CA ALA A 152 -1.94 20.82 12.78
C ALA A 152 -2.03 19.34 12.37
N VAL A 153 -3.18 18.93 11.82
CA VAL A 153 -3.37 17.58 11.26
C VAL A 153 -2.40 17.33 10.11
N ARG A 154 -2.33 18.23 9.12
CA ARG A 154 -1.41 18.10 7.98
C ARG A 154 0.05 18.10 8.41
N ALA A 155 0.41 18.80 9.47
CA ALA A 155 1.75 18.78 10.03
C ALA A 155 2.09 17.47 10.76
N GLY A 156 1.10 16.60 11.02
CA GLY A 156 1.27 15.42 11.88
C GLY A 156 1.57 15.81 13.34
N ASN A 157 1.13 16.98 13.79
CA ASN A 157 1.51 17.55 15.07
C ASN A 157 0.42 17.33 16.13
N LEU A 158 0.55 16.23 16.88
CA LEU A 158 -0.38 15.87 17.95
C LEU A 158 -0.46 16.94 19.05
N THR A 159 0.67 17.54 19.46
CA THR A 159 0.70 18.57 20.51
C THR A 159 -0.13 19.80 20.12
N ALA A 160 0.00 20.25 18.87
CA ALA A 160 -0.80 21.37 18.36
C ALA A 160 -2.29 20.99 18.24
N VAL A 161 -2.61 19.77 17.80
CA VAL A 161 -3.99 19.27 17.78
C VAL A 161 -4.59 19.28 19.19
N GLU A 162 -3.90 18.73 20.18
CA GLU A 162 -4.37 18.71 21.57
C GLU A 162 -4.61 20.11 22.12
N ALA A 163 -3.65 21.03 21.94
CA ALA A 163 -3.79 22.42 22.39
C ALA A 163 -5.02 23.09 21.76
N LEU A 164 -5.27 22.87 20.47
CA LEU A 164 -6.45 23.43 19.79
C LEU A 164 -7.76 22.78 20.25
N LEU A 165 -7.77 21.46 20.49
CA LEU A 165 -8.95 20.74 21.00
C LEU A 165 -9.31 21.17 22.43
N GLU A 166 -8.32 21.37 23.29
CA GLU A 166 -8.51 21.88 24.67
C GLU A 166 -9.14 23.28 24.68
N ARG A 167 -8.86 24.08 23.64
CA ARG A 167 -9.47 25.40 23.41
C ARG A 167 -10.76 25.34 22.57
N GLN A 168 -11.34 24.16 22.35
CA GLN A 168 -12.60 23.95 21.64
C GLN A 168 -12.57 24.44 20.17
N ALA A 169 -11.44 24.27 19.49
CA ALA A 169 -11.38 24.53 18.05
C ALA A 169 -12.41 23.70 17.28
N ASN A 170 -13.07 24.29 16.27
CA ASN A 170 -14.10 23.60 15.52
C ASN A 170 -13.47 22.56 14.58
N VAL A 171 -13.75 21.29 14.87
CA VAL A 171 -13.32 20.12 14.10
C VAL A 171 -14.37 19.61 13.12
N ARG A 172 -15.61 20.09 13.21
CA ARG A 172 -16.73 19.63 12.39
C ARG A 172 -16.86 20.39 11.08
N GLY A 173 -17.19 19.68 10.01
CA GLY A 173 -17.39 20.25 8.67
C GLY A 173 -16.12 20.84 8.05
N VAL A 174 -14.95 20.60 8.64
CA VAL A 174 -13.64 21.07 8.15
C VAL A 174 -12.77 19.94 7.62
N ARG A 175 -13.29 18.70 7.59
CA ARG A 175 -12.56 17.48 7.19
C ARG A 175 -11.32 17.27 8.06
N ALA A 176 -11.44 17.43 9.38
CA ALA A 176 -10.32 17.26 10.30
C ALA A 176 -9.68 15.85 10.21
N MET A 177 -10.49 14.83 9.91
CA MET A 177 -10.03 13.46 9.69
C MET A 177 -9.74 13.13 8.21
N GLY A 178 -9.79 14.09 7.29
CA GLY A 178 -9.49 13.86 5.88
C GLY A 178 -8.00 13.74 5.62
N LEU A 179 -7.60 12.81 4.75
CA LEU A 179 -6.20 12.66 4.34
C LEU A 179 -5.67 13.95 3.68
N PRO A 180 -4.51 14.47 4.11
CA PRO A 180 -3.93 15.66 3.53
C PRO A 180 -3.68 15.52 2.04
N TYR A 181 -3.94 16.61 1.31
CA TYR A 181 -3.51 16.71 -0.08
C TYR A 181 -2.03 17.09 -0.13
N LEU A 182 -1.19 16.09 -0.28
CA LEU A 182 0.27 16.21 -0.31
C LEU A 182 0.78 16.42 -1.74
N TYR A 183 1.90 17.12 -1.88
CA TYR A 183 2.50 17.36 -3.18
C TYR A 183 3.55 16.31 -3.49
N ALA A 184 3.62 15.89 -4.75
CA ALA A 184 4.48 14.79 -5.22
C ALA A 184 5.98 14.96 -4.95
N ALA A 185 6.44 16.20 -4.70
CA ALA A 185 7.86 16.52 -4.59
C ALA A 185 8.52 16.00 -3.29
N CYS A 186 7.76 15.89 -2.21
CA CYS A 186 8.32 15.54 -0.89
C CYS A 186 7.75 14.16 -0.46
N SER A 187 8.63 13.15 -0.35
CA SER A 187 8.27 11.77 -0.07
C SER A 187 7.68 11.61 1.33
N VAL A 188 6.63 10.81 1.45
CA VAL A 188 5.98 10.52 2.74
C VAL A 188 6.84 9.49 3.48
N THR A 189 7.29 9.83 4.69
CA THR A 189 8.04 8.91 5.55
C THR A 189 7.10 8.09 6.42
N ARG A 190 7.54 6.89 6.81
CA ARG A 190 6.78 6.03 7.74
C ARG A 190 6.52 6.72 9.08
N GLU A 191 7.49 7.49 9.58
CA GLU A 191 7.35 8.28 10.81
C GLU A 191 6.20 9.29 10.71
N TYR A 192 6.05 9.95 9.56
CA TYR A 192 4.95 10.90 9.33
C TYR A 192 3.60 10.18 9.20
N GLU A 193 3.56 9.00 8.60
CA GLU A 193 2.37 8.15 8.59
C GLU A 193 1.94 7.76 10.02
N ASP A 194 2.89 7.37 10.87
CA ASP A 194 2.63 6.98 12.26
C ASP A 194 2.13 8.16 13.11
N THR A 195 2.68 9.37 12.91
CA THR A 195 2.16 10.58 13.59
C THR A 195 0.78 10.97 13.11
N LEU A 196 0.50 10.90 11.79
CA LEU A 196 -0.83 11.15 11.24
C LEU A 196 -1.88 10.17 11.80
N ILE A 197 -1.57 8.87 11.84
CA ILE A 197 -2.47 7.88 12.43
C ILE A 197 -2.74 8.19 13.90
N SER A 198 -1.72 8.60 14.66
CA SER A 198 -1.87 9.00 16.06
C SER A 198 -2.80 10.21 16.22
N VAL A 199 -2.67 11.21 15.33
CA VAL A 199 -3.58 12.36 15.26
C VAL A 199 -5.01 11.92 14.96
N TYR A 200 -5.24 11.05 13.97
CA TYR A 200 -6.59 10.58 13.65
C TYR A 200 -7.23 9.77 14.78
N ARG A 201 -6.45 8.92 15.47
CA ARG A 201 -6.95 8.20 16.66
C ARG A 201 -7.38 9.19 17.74
N ARG A 202 -6.58 10.24 17.98
CA ARG A 202 -6.92 11.28 18.97
C ARG A 202 -8.18 12.07 18.59
N LEU A 203 -8.37 12.39 17.30
CA LEU A 203 -9.57 13.05 16.79
C LEU A 203 -10.81 12.15 16.95
N ALA A 204 -10.72 10.87 16.59
CA ALA A 204 -11.81 9.92 16.77
C ALA A 204 -12.17 9.69 18.26
N GLN A 205 -11.18 9.74 19.16
CA GLN A 205 -11.41 9.72 20.61
C GLN A 205 -12.10 10.99 21.11
N HIS A 206 -11.81 12.15 20.51
CA HIS A 206 -12.45 13.41 20.88
C HIS A 206 -13.90 13.46 20.40
N ASP A 207 -14.14 13.12 19.14
CA ASP A 207 -15.46 13.03 18.54
C ASP A 207 -15.45 11.93 17.46
N SER A 208 -16.03 10.78 17.79
CA SER A 208 -16.09 9.64 16.87
C SER A 208 -16.98 9.88 15.65
N THR A 209 -17.92 10.85 15.74
CA THR A 209 -18.81 11.18 14.61
C THR A 209 -18.06 11.86 13.46
N LEU A 210 -16.84 12.36 13.71
CA LEU A 210 -15.97 12.93 12.68
C LEU A 210 -15.63 11.92 11.58
N ALA A 211 -15.58 10.63 11.92
CA ALA A 211 -15.33 9.60 10.92
C ALA A 211 -16.46 9.58 9.88
N ALA A 212 -17.72 9.65 10.33
CA ALA A 212 -18.92 9.57 9.50
C ALA A 212 -19.27 10.89 8.79
N GLU A 213 -18.40 11.91 8.82
CA GLU A 213 -18.67 13.18 8.17
C GLU A 213 -18.74 13.05 6.65
N TRP A 214 -19.71 13.78 6.09
CA TRP A 214 -19.86 14.01 4.67
C TRP A 214 -19.49 15.43 4.34
N PHE A 215 -18.73 15.61 3.26
CA PHE A 215 -18.33 16.92 2.81
C PHE A 215 -18.49 17.04 1.30
N ALA A 216 -19.28 18.03 0.87
CA ALA A 216 -19.65 18.24 -0.53
C ALA A 216 -20.21 16.98 -1.22
N GLY A 217 -20.92 16.15 -0.45
CA GLY A 217 -21.50 14.89 -0.95
C GLY A 217 -20.53 13.71 -0.96
N ASP A 218 -19.28 13.88 -0.54
CA ASP A 218 -18.27 12.81 -0.46
C ASP A 218 -18.02 12.40 1.01
N SER A 219 -17.97 11.10 1.28
CA SER A 219 -17.51 10.55 2.56
C SER A 219 -15.98 10.59 2.68
N LEU A 220 -15.43 10.36 3.88
CA LEU A 220 -13.97 10.29 4.09
C LEU A 220 -13.29 9.22 3.22
N VAL A 221 -13.98 8.13 2.87
CA VAL A 221 -13.42 7.10 1.95
C VAL A 221 -13.24 7.67 0.54
N HIS A 222 -14.21 8.43 0.03
CA HIS A 222 -14.08 9.12 -1.26
C HIS A 222 -12.95 10.15 -1.25
N TRP A 223 -12.78 10.86 -0.13
CA TRP A 223 -11.66 11.78 0.03
C TRP A 223 -10.31 11.06 0.08
N ALA A 224 -10.23 9.91 0.76
CA ALA A 224 -9.02 9.10 0.79
C ALA A 224 -8.60 8.67 -0.62
N VAL A 225 -9.55 8.31 -1.48
CA VAL A 225 -9.28 8.01 -2.89
C VAL A 225 -8.52 9.14 -3.57
N ARG A 226 -8.98 10.40 -3.42
CA ARG A 226 -8.41 11.58 -4.09
C ARG A 226 -7.04 11.98 -3.54
N SER A 227 -6.79 11.72 -2.26
CA SER A 227 -5.53 12.09 -1.58
C SER A 227 -4.46 10.98 -1.62
N SER A 228 -4.84 9.73 -1.89
CA SER A 228 -3.97 8.54 -1.76
C SER A 228 -3.13 8.18 -2.99
N THR A 229 -3.19 8.96 -4.08
CA THR A 229 -2.56 8.62 -5.37
C THR A 229 -1.03 8.51 -5.23
N GLY A 230 -0.54 7.29 -5.02
CA GLY A 230 0.89 6.98 -4.97
C GLY A 230 1.62 7.33 -3.67
N LEU A 231 1.15 8.29 -2.86
CA LEU A 231 1.95 8.93 -1.80
C LEU A 231 2.08 8.14 -0.49
N PHE A 232 0.98 7.58 0.00
CA PHE A 232 0.98 6.84 1.27
C PHE A 232 1.20 5.34 1.07
N SER A 233 1.78 4.66 2.06
CA SER A 233 1.97 3.21 2.08
C SER A 233 0.65 2.45 2.16
N GLN A 234 0.64 1.18 1.73
CA GLN A 234 -0.55 0.33 1.85
C GLN A 234 -0.96 0.15 3.32
N SER A 235 0.01 -0.06 4.22
CA SER A 235 -0.23 -0.24 5.65
C SER A 235 -0.91 0.98 6.29
N PHE A 236 -0.48 2.20 5.92
CA PHE A 236 -1.13 3.42 6.40
C PHE A 236 -2.57 3.53 5.92
N ILE A 237 -2.82 3.31 4.62
CA ILE A 237 -4.17 3.37 4.05
C ILE A 237 -5.07 2.31 4.70
N ASP A 238 -4.57 1.09 4.91
CA ASP A 238 -5.31 0.03 5.60
C ASP A 238 -5.66 0.43 7.04
N GLN A 239 -4.71 0.99 7.80
CA GLN A 239 -4.95 1.46 9.17
C GLN A 239 -5.95 2.62 9.22
N TYR A 240 -5.81 3.60 8.32
CA TYR A 240 -6.69 4.76 8.25
C TYR A 240 -8.13 4.37 7.89
N LEU A 241 -8.31 3.57 6.83
CA LEU A 241 -9.63 3.11 6.38
C LEU A 241 -10.30 2.22 7.42
N THR A 242 -9.52 1.36 8.09
CA THR A 242 -10.01 0.55 9.22
C THR A 242 -10.47 1.42 10.38
N LEU A 243 -9.71 2.47 10.73
CA LEU A 243 -10.07 3.40 11.80
C LEU A 243 -11.38 4.14 11.51
N ILE A 244 -11.54 4.72 10.32
CA ILE A 244 -12.76 5.49 10.02
C ILE A 244 -13.98 4.57 9.89
N THR A 245 -13.81 3.34 9.37
CA THR A 245 -14.93 2.39 9.26
C THR A 245 -15.31 1.76 10.60
N SER A 246 -14.39 1.61 11.57
CA SER A 246 -14.75 1.19 12.92
C SER A 246 -15.60 2.21 13.68
N HIS A 247 -15.69 3.46 13.19
CA HIS A 247 -16.49 4.55 13.76
C HIS A 247 -17.72 4.90 12.91
N GLY A 248 -18.26 3.94 12.15
CA GLY A 248 -19.59 4.06 11.54
C GLY A 248 -19.63 4.67 10.13
N VAL A 249 -18.48 4.83 9.47
CA VAL A 249 -18.47 5.19 8.04
C VAL A 249 -19.05 4.06 7.21
N GLU A 250 -20.11 4.35 6.48
CA GLU A 250 -20.63 3.45 5.46
C GLU A 250 -19.63 3.35 4.29
N MET A 251 -18.90 2.23 4.25
CA MET A 251 -17.88 1.94 3.24
C MET A 251 -18.42 1.90 1.80
N MET A 252 -19.73 1.68 1.63
CA MET A 252 -20.36 1.50 0.32
C MET A 252 -21.35 2.59 -0.05
N ALA A 253 -21.54 3.59 0.81
CA ALA A 253 -22.45 4.68 0.53
C ALA A 253 -21.99 5.41 -0.73
N ALA A 254 -22.90 5.59 -1.67
CA ALA A 254 -22.63 6.33 -2.88
C ALA A 254 -22.56 7.84 -2.57
N ASN A 255 -21.65 8.56 -3.22
CA ASN A 255 -21.57 10.01 -3.09
C ASN A 255 -22.78 10.72 -3.74
N ALA A 256 -22.80 12.05 -3.72
CA ALA A 256 -23.90 12.84 -4.26
C ALA A 256 -24.17 12.64 -5.77
N ILE A 257 -23.24 12.06 -6.53
CA ILE A 257 -23.43 11.71 -7.95
C ILE A 257 -23.73 10.22 -8.16
N GLY A 258 -23.97 9.46 -7.09
CA GLY A 258 -24.28 8.03 -7.15
C GLY A 258 -23.05 7.13 -7.34
N GLN A 259 -21.83 7.66 -7.18
CA GLN A 259 -20.59 6.91 -7.33
C GLN A 259 -20.24 6.20 -6.02
N SER A 260 -19.93 4.90 -6.07
CA SER A 260 -19.39 4.19 -4.91
C SER A 260 -17.91 4.50 -4.69
N PRO A 261 -17.36 4.30 -3.48
CA PRO A 261 -15.93 4.49 -3.24
C PRO A 261 -15.01 3.66 -4.14
N LEU A 262 -15.44 2.45 -4.54
CA LEU A 262 -14.65 1.62 -5.46
C LEU A 262 -14.67 2.19 -6.89
N GLN A 263 -15.80 2.73 -7.33
CA GLN A 263 -15.89 3.43 -8.62
C GLN A 263 -15.05 4.72 -8.61
N ALA A 264 -15.00 5.43 -7.47
CA ALA A 264 -14.09 6.56 -7.29
C ALA A 264 -12.62 6.11 -7.35
N ALA A 265 -12.28 5.00 -6.69
CA ALA A 265 -10.92 4.46 -6.71
C ALA A 265 -10.48 4.07 -8.13
N ALA A 266 -11.39 3.50 -8.93
CA ALA A 266 -11.19 3.23 -10.34
C ALA A 266 -10.99 4.52 -11.17
N LEU A 267 -11.86 5.52 -10.97
CA LEU A 267 -11.80 6.79 -11.69
C LEU A 267 -10.50 7.56 -11.41
N TYR A 268 -10.06 7.56 -10.16
CA TYR A 268 -8.88 8.31 -9.73
C TYR A 268 -7.60 7.50 -9.76
N GLY A 269 -7.60 6.23 -10.20
CA GLY A 269 -6.38 5.40 -10.21
C GLY A 269 -5.78 5.26 -8.81
N SER A 270 -6.58 4.84 -7.83
CA SER A 270 -6.16 4.76 -6.43
C SER A 270 -6.01 3.31 -5.98
N PRO A 271 -4.92 2.62 -6.37
CA PRO A 271 -4.79 1.17 -6.23
C PRO A 271 -4.82 0.71 -4.77
N ARG A 272 -4.32 1.52 -3.84
CA ARG A 272 -4.25 1.16 -2.41
C ARG A 272 -5.61 1.15 -1.73
N VAL A 273 -6.45 2.13 -2.06
CA VAL A 273 -7.83 2.18 -1.57
C VAL A 273 -8.67 1.10 -2.26
N ALA A 274 -8.50 0.91 -3.58
CA ALA A 274 -9.14 -0.19 -4.30
C ALA A 274 -8.77 -1.56 -3.68
N HIS A 275 -7.50 -1.77 -3.32
CA HIS A 275 -7.02 -3.00 -2.70
C HIS A 275 -7.71 -3.25 -1.37
N TRP A 276 -7.77 -2.25 -0.49
CA TRP A 276 -8.48 -2.37 0.78
C TRP A 276 -9.98 -2.64 0.60
N LEU A 277 -10.63 -1.95 -0.34
CA LEU A 277 -12.05 -2.15 -0.65
C LEU A 277 -12.30 -3.58 -1.18
N CYS A 278 -11.51 -4.07 -2.14
CA CYS A 278 -11.66 -5.42 -2.67
C CYS A 278 -11.58 -6.51 -1.58
N ARG A 279 -10.83 -6.28 -0.49
CA ARG A 279 -10.74 -7.22 0.66
C ARG A 279 -12.00 -7.26 1.51
N LYS A 280 -12.86 -6.26 1.41
CA LYS A 280 -14.06 -6.09 2.24
C LYS A 280 -15.36 -6.31 1.48
N LEU A 281 -15.30 -6.29 0.15
CA LEU A 281 -16.47 -6.32 -0.72
C LEU A 281 -16.74 -7.71 -1.29
N THR A 282 -18.01 -7.97 -1.58
CA THR A 282 -18.43 -9.17 -2.29
C THR A 282 -18.11 -9.05 -3.78
N ALA A 283 -18.09 -10.18 -4.50
CA ALA A 283 -17.91 -10.17 -5.95
C ALA A 283 -19.00 -9.32 -6.65
N ASP A 284 -20.24 -9.35 -6.18
CA ASP A 284 -21.33 -8.56 -6.75
C ASP A 284 -21.12 -7.06 -6.57
N ASP A 285 -20.61 -6.65 -5.40
CA ASP A 285 -20.29 -5.24 -5.13
C ASP A 285 -19.13 -4.74 -5.99
N ILE A 286 -18.10 -5.57 -6.20
CA ILE A 286 -16.93 -5.25 -7.05
C ILE A 286 -17.34 -5.10 -8.52
N ASN A 287 -18.31 -5.91 -8.97
CA ASN A 287 -18.81 -5.91 -10.35
C ASN A 287 -20.06 -5.02 -10.54
N ARG A 288 -20.42 -4.19 -9.55
CA ARG A 288 -21.59 -3.30 -9.62
C ARG A 288 -21.29 -2.06 -10.46
N GLY A 289 -22.00 -1.91 -11.58
CA GLY A 289 -21.96 -0.71 -12.41
C GLY A 289 -22.80 0.44 -11.86
N TRP A 290 -22.87 1.54 -12.61
CA TRP A 290 -23.75 2.65 -12.26
C TRP A 290 -25.23 2.26 -12.38
N PRO A 291 -26.13 2.88 -11.59
CA PRO A 291 -27.58 2.59 -11.66
C PRO A 291 -28.16 2.77 -13.07
N ASN A 292 -27.72 3.80 -13.80
CA ASN A 292 -28.19 4.10 -15.16
C ASN A 292 -27.33 3.46 -16.25
N GLU A 293 -26.11 3.03 -15.91
CA GLU A 293 -25.16 2.42 -16.84
C GLU A 293 -24.53 1.18 -16.18
N PRO A 294 -25.25 0.06 -16.12
CA PRO A 294 -24.79 -1.13 -15.40
C PRO A 294 -23.50 -1.70 -15.99
N ASN A 295 -23.19 -1.42 -17.26
CA ASN A 295 -21.95 -1.86 -17.91
C ASN A 295 -20.74 -0.99 -17.56
N MET A 296 -20.95 0.19 -16.96
CA MET A 296 -19.89 1.03 -16.40
C MET A 296 -19.53 0.54 -15.00
N THR A 297 -18.90 -0.62 -14.95
CA THR A 297 -18.33 -1.22 -13.73
C THR A 297 -17.04 -0.50 -13.32
N PRO A 298 -16.54 -0.68 -12.08
CA PRO A 298 -15.24 -0.12 -11.69
C PRO A 298 -14.11 -0.49 -12.67
N LEU A 299 -14.11 -1.71 -13.20
CA LEU A 299 -13.13 -2.15 -14.19
C LEU A 299 -13.24 -1.38 -15.51
N ALA A 300 -14.47 -1.11 -15.98
CA ALA A 300 -14.69 -0.32 -17.20
C ALA A 300 -14.27 1.15 -17.02
N ILE A 301 -14.55 1.74 -15.84
CA ILE A 301 -14.14 3.10 -15.49
C ILE A 301 -12.61 3.22 -15.49
N ALA A 302 -11.90 2.29 -14.83
CA ALA A 302 -10.44 2.30 -14.79
C ALA A 302 -9.81 2.16 -16.19
N ALA A 303 -10.44 1.36 -17.06
CA ALA A 303 -10.01 1.20 -18.45
C ALA A 303 -10.18 2.49 -19.28
N GLU A 304 -11.30 3.18 -19.11
CA GLU A 304 -11.57 4.47 -19.76
C GLU A 304 -10.57 5.55 -19.32
N GLU A 305 -10.24 5.61 -18.03
CA GLU A 305 -9.27 6.59 -17.51
C GLU A 305 -7.84 6.28 -17.97
N LEU A 306 -7.45 5.00 -17.97
CA LEU A 306 -6.16 4.56 -18.53
C LEU A 306 -6.04 4.96 -20.01
N ASP A 307 -7.08 4.67 -20.80
CA ASP A 307 -7.13 5.02 -22.21
C ASP A 307 -6.98 6.53 -22.42
N ARG A 308 -7.75 7.33 -21.65
CA ARG A 308 -7.69 8.79 -21.69
C ARG A 308 -6.28 9.31 -21.37
N HIS A 309 -5.62 8.78 -20.33
CA HIS A 309 -4.26 9.22 -19.99
C HIS A 309 -3.22 8.80 -21.04
N ILE A 310 -3.37 7.62 -21.67
CA ILE A 310 -2.52 7.17 -22.78
C ILE A 310 -2.67 8.11 -23.99
N GLN A 311 -3.91 8.43 -24.39
CA GLN A 311 -4.17 9.35 -25.50
C GLN A 311 -3.57 10.75 -25.23
N GLN A 312 -3.81 11.30 -24.03
CA GLN A 312 -3.23 12.59 -23.64
C GLN A 312 -1.70 12.59 -23.66
N LEU A 313 -1.06 11.48 -23.26
CA LEU A 313 0.40 11.34 -23.32
C LEU A 313 0.91 11.34 -24.76
N GLN A 314 0.19 10.70 -25.68
CA GLN A 314 0.56 10.64 -27.10
C GLN A 314 0.40 12.00 -27.81
N GLU A 315 -0.57 12.81 -27.41
CA GLU A 315 -0.86 14.11 -28.01
C GLU A 315 0.12 15.22 -27.59
N GLN A 316 0.82 15.09 -26.45
CA GLN A 316 1.74 16.13 -25.96
C GLN A 316 3.21 15.69 -26.07
N GLN A 317 3.99 16.46 -26.85
CA GLN A 317 5.45 16.35 -26.86
C GLN A 317 6.02 16.91 -25.54
N GLN A 318 6.92 16.14 -24.92
CA GLN A 318 7.75 16.40 -23.73
C GLN A 318 7.51 17.70 -22.93
N GLY A 319 7.13 17.56 -21.65
CA GLY A 319 7.02 18.66 -20.69
C GLY A 319 6.85 18.16 -19.24
N GLU A 320 6.74 19.06 -18.26
CA GLU A 320 6.60 18.74 -16.81
C GLU A 320 5.43 17.79 -16.49
N TRP A 321 4.36 17.83 -17.29
CA TRP A 321 3.19 16.96 -17.11
C TRP A 321 3.40 15.52 -17.59
N HIS A 322 4.48 15.24 -18.33
CA HIS A 322 4.78 13.91 -18.87
C HIS A 322 5.03 12.90 -17.74
N GLU A 323 5.81 13.28 -16.72
CA GLU A 323 6.06 12.41 -15.56
C GLU A 323 4.79 12.18 -14.74
N TYR A 324 4.01 13.25 -14.50
CA TYR A 324 2.72 13.16 -13.83
C TYR A 324 1.79 12.18 -14.54
N ARG A 325 1.63 12.29 -15.86
CA ARG A 325 0.77 11.40 -16.66
C ARG A 325 1.31 9.97 -16.71
N SER A 326 2.63 9.81 -16.84
CA SER A 326 3.26 8.48 -16.79
C SER A 326 2.98 7.79 -15.45
N ARG A 327 3.00 8.55 -14.35
CA ARG A 327 2.60 8.03 -13.03
C ARG A 327 1.12 7.66 -13.00
N ARG A 328 0.21 8.51 -13.53
CA ARG A 328 -1.23 8.19 -13.61
C ARG A 328 -1.49 6.89 -14.38
N ILE A 329 -0.83 6.71 -15.53
CA ILE A 329 -0.93 5.46 -16.31
C ILE A 329 -0.50 4.24 -15.49
N ARG A 330 0.60 4.33 -14.73
CA ARG A 330 1.03 3.24 -13.85
C ARG A 330 0.03 2.97 -12.73
N GLU A 331 -0.52 4.02 -12.14
CA GLU A 331 -1.55 3.95 -11.10
C GLU A 331 -2.84 3.29 -11.62
N ASP A 332 -3.29 3.64 -12.82
CA ASP A 332 -4.48 3.05 -13.45
C ASP A 332 -4.26 1.57 -13.80
N LYS A 333 -3.10 1.21 -14.38
CA LYS A 333 -2.73 -0.20 -14.63
C LYS A 333 -2.72 -1.01 -13.34
N THR A 334 -2.11 -0.46 -12.29
CA THR A 334 -2.08 -1.10 -10.96
C THR A 334 -3.49 -1.27 -10.41
N THR A 335 -4.36 -0.25 -10.58
CA THR A 335 -5.75 -0.28 -10.14
C THR A 335 -6.55 -1.35 -10.88
N ILE A 336 -6.39 -1.46 -12.20
CA ILE A 336 -6.98 -2.54 -13.02
C ILE A 336 -6.52 -3.90 -12.51
N GLY A 337 -5.22 -4.08 -12.27
CA GLY A 337 -4.68 -5.33 -11.74
C GLY A 337 -5.23 -5.68 -10.35
N VAL A 338 -5.41 -4.69 -9.47
CA VAL A 338 -6.04 -4.86 -8.15
C VAL A 338 -7.51 -5.26 -8.28
N LEU A 339 -8.28 -4.63 -9.17
CA LEU A 339 -9.68 -4.99 -9.42
C LEU A 339 -9.81 -6.42 -9.94
N LEU A 340 -8.94 -6.82 -10.88
CA LEU A 340 -8.92 -8.19 -11.42
C LEU A 340 -8.59 -9.23 -10.34
N ARG A 341 -7.58 -8.97 -9.50
CA ARG A 341 -7.27 -9.79 -8.32
C ARG A 341 -8.40 -9.82 -7.28
N GLY A 342 -9.20 -8.75 -7.23
CA GLY A 342 -10.41 -8.64 -6.43
C GLY A 342 -11.61 -9.41 -6.98
N GLY A 343 -11.53 -10.01 -8.17
CA GLY A 343 -12.65 -10.74 -8.78
C GLY A 343 -13.50 -9.91 -9.76
N ALA A 344 -12.94 -8.84 -10.33
CA ALA A 344 -13.63 -8.04 -11.35
C ALA A 344 -13.63 -8.68 -12.76
N ALA A 345 -12.97 -9.83 -12.96
CA ALA A 345 -12.87 -10.48 -14.27
C ALA A 345 -14.21 -10.72 -15.00
N PRO A 346 -15.33 -11.08 -14.33
CA PRO A 346 -16.64 -11.19 -14.99
C PRO A 346 -17.10 -9.89 -15.65
N SER A 347 -16.66 -8.72 -15.18
CA SER A 347 -16.98 -7.43 -15.79
C SER A 347 -16.41 -7.26 -17.21
N ILE A 348 -15.38 -8.01 -17.60
CA ILE A 348 -14.79 -7.95 -18.94
C ILE A 348 -15.83 -8.27 -20.03
N ALA A 349 -16.71 -9.24 -19.78
CA ALA A 349 -17.77 -9.61 -20.71
C ALA A 349 -18.84 -8.52 -20.87
N ARG A 350 -19.00 -7.65 -19.86
CA ARG A 350 -19.96 -6.54 -19.83
C ARG A 350 -19.40 -5.24 -20.39
N MET A 351 -18.07 -5.15 -20.60
CA MET A 351 -17.46 -3.94 -21.14
C MET A 351 -18.05 -3.62 -22.52
N PRO A 352 -18.48 -2.37 -22.77
CA PRO A 352 -19.02 -1.99 -24.06
C PRO A 352 -18.02 -2.27 -25.20
N THR A 353 -18.53 -2.61 -26.38
CA THR A 353 -17.72 -2.80 -27.60
C THR A 353 -18.31 -2.07 -28.80
N ALA A 354 -19.28 -1.17 -28.59
CA ALA A 354 -19.99 -0.52 -29.70
C ALA A 354 -19.13 0.48 -30.50
N THR A 355 -18.00 0.94 -29.95
CA THR A 355 -17.13 1.92 -30.60
C THR A 355 -15.67 1.46 -30.56
N GLN A 356 -14.85 2.00 -31.47
CA GLN A 356 -13.41 1.72 -31.50
C GLN A 356 -12.72 2.12 -30.18
N LYS A 357 -13.13 3.24 -29.57
CA LYS A 357 -12.65 3.65 -28.23
C LYS A 357 -12.93 2.56 -27.19
N ARG A 358 -14.17 2.07 -27.13
CA ARG A 358 -14.58 1.02 -26.18
C ARG A 358 -13.87 -0.31 -26.44
N HIS A 359 -13.63 -0.67 -27.71
CA HIS A 359 -12.78 -1.81 -28.05
C HIS A 359 -11.36 -1.66 -27.53
N ARG A 360 -10.75 -0.48 -27.69
CA ARG A 360 -9.39 -0.19 -27.19
C ARG A 360 -9.32 -0.29 -25.67
N GLU A 361 -10.27 0.30 -24.95
CA GLU A 361 -10.40 0.19 -23.48
C GLU A 361 -10.44 -1.29 -23.03
N ARG A 362 -11.25 -2.12 -23.69
CA ARG A 362 -11.32 -3.55 -23.38
C ARG A 362 -10.00 -4.27 -23.64
N GLN A 363 -9.30 -3.94 -24.72
CA GLN A 363 -7.99 -4.54 -25.02
C GLN A 363 -6.93 -4.18 -23.98
N LEU A 364 -6.97 -2.96 -23.43
CA LEU A 364 -6.08 -2.57 -22.33
C LEU A 364 -6.31 -3.47 -21.10
N VAL A 365 -7.57 -3.74 -20.74
CA VAL A 365 -7.89 -4.63 -19.61
C VAL A 365 -7.42 -6.07 -19.87
N LEU A 366 -7.64 -6.60 -21.07
CA LEU A 366 -7.18 -7.95 -21.43
C LEU A 366 -5.64 -8.07 -21.34
N ALA A 367 -4.92 -7.05 -21.79
CA ALA A 367 -3.46 -7.01 -21.69
C ALA A 367 -2.99 -6.96 -20.24
N GLU A 368 -3.59 -6.11 -19.39
CA GLU A 368 -3.23 -6.07 -17.96
C GLU A 368 -3.61 -7.37 -17.24
N TYR A 369 -4.71 -8.03 -17.64
CA TYR A 369 -5.08 -9.32 -17.06
C TYR A 369 -4.11 -10.44 -17.45
N ALA A 370 -3.60 -10.44 -18.69
CA ALA A 370 -2.53 -11.36 -19.09
C ALA A 370 -1.28 -11.19 -18.22
N THR A 371 -0.93 -9.94 -17.86
CA THR A 371 0.16 -9.64 -16.92
C THR A 371 -0.13 -10.19 -15.52
N VAL A 372 -1.32 -9.95 -14.95
CA VAL A 372 -1.72 -10.47 -13.63
C VAL A 372 -1.65 -12.01 -13.60
N LEU A 373 -2.16 -12.67 -14.65
CA LEU A 373 -2.08 -14.12 -14.77
C LEU A 373 -0.63 -14.58 -14.93
N SER A 374 0.22 -13.82 -15.62
CA SER A 374 1.64 -14.15 -15.80
C SER A 374 2.45 -14.04 -14.51
N GLU A 375 2.18 -13.03 -13.68
CA GLU A 375 2.85 -12.85 -12.38
C GLU A 375 2.52 -13.96 -11.37
N LEU A 376 1.39 -14.66 -11.56
CA LEU A 376 0.94 -15.71 -10.63
C LEU A 376 1.95 -16.86 -10.49
N SER A 377 2.69 -17.22 -11.55
CA SER A 377 3.68 -18.30 -11.47
C SER A 377 4.76 -17.98 -10.43
N GLU A 378 5.26 -16.75 -10.43
CA GLU A 378 6.30 -16.30 -9.51
C GLU A 378 5.78 -16.22 -8.08
N VAL A 379 4.58 -15.69 -7.89
CA VAL A 379 3.93 -15.61 -6.58
C VAL A 379 3.75 -17.01 -5.99
N VAL A 380 3.27 -17.97 -6.78
CA VAL A 380 3.09 -19.36 -6.35
C VAL A 380 4.41 -20.01 -5.95
N MET A 381 5.46 -19.84 -6.77
CA MET A 381 6.76 -20.43 -6.46
C MET A 381 7.39 -19.80 -5.22
N SER A 382 7.24 -18.48 -5.04
CA SER A 382 7.67 -17.77 -3.84
C SER A 382 6.94 -18.29 -2.60
N ALA A 383 5.60 -18.44 -2.67
CA ALA A 383 4.77 -18.96 -1.59
C ALA A 383 5.17 -20.38 -1.16
N ILE A 384 5.38 -21.28 -2.13
CA ILE A 384 5.86 -22.65 -1.89
C ILE A 384 7.23 -22.62 -1.21
N ASN A 385 8.15 -21.80 -1.70
CA ASN A 385 9.50 -21.71 -1.14
C ASN A 385 9.49 -21.14 0.29
N GLY A 386 8.67 -20.13 0.56
CA GLY A 386 8.47 -19.57 1.90
C GLY A 386 7.95 -20.62 2.88
N ALA A 387 6.90 -21.37 2.51
CA ALA A 387 6.32 -22.38 3.38
C ALA A 387 7.23 -23.58 3.68
N LEU A 388 8.16 -23.90 2.78
CA LEU A 388 9.14 -24.98 2.96
C LEU A 388 10.48 -24.49 3.56
N ALA A 389 10.71 -23.18 3.66
CA ALA A 389 11.98 -22.63 4.14
C ALA A 389 12.31 -23.09 5.57
N PRO A 390 11.39 -23.03 6.55
CA PRO A 390 11.72 -23.48 7.91
C PRO A 390 12.12 -24.96 7.96
N GLN A 391 11.42 -25.84 7.23
CA GLN A 391 11.80 -27.25 7.11
C GLN A 391 13.20 -27.38 6.51
N ARG A 392 13.47 -26.73 5.37
CA ARG A 392 14.77 -26.82 4.67
C ARG A 392 15.93 -26.40 5.55
N ASP A 393 15.79 -25.28 6.26
CA ASP A 393 16.84 -24.71 7.09
C ASP A 393 17.16 -25.62 8.29
N HIS A 394 16.13 -26.12 8.97
CA HIS A 394 16.30 -27.02 10.11
C HIS A 394 16.79 -28.40 9.69
N SER A 395 16.29 -28.95 8.59
CA SER A 395 16.79 -30.22 8.05
C SER A 395 18.26 -30.11 7.63
N MET A 396 18.68 -28.99 7.05
CA MET A 396 20.09 -28.77 6.70
C MET A 396 20.99 -28.72 7.94
N LEU A 397 20.53 -28.08 9.02
CA LEU A 397 21.25 -28.04 10.29
C LEU A 397 21.34 -29.44 10.92
N LEU A 398 20.22 -30.15 11.03
CA LEU A 398 20.16 -31.48 11.62
C LEU A 398 20.98 -32.51 10.82
N ALA A 399 20.96 -32.45 9.49
CA ALA A 399 21.77 -33.34 8.66
C ALA A 399 23.28 -33.21 8.92
N ARG A 400 23.74 -32.04 9.41
CA ARG A 400 25.13 -31.81 9.81
C ARG A 400 25.43 -32.25 11.25
N LEU A 401 24.44 -32.20 12.13
CA LEU A 401 24.60 -32.51 13.55
C LEU A 401 24.41 -34.00 13.87
N LEU A 402 23.48 -34.67 13.17
CA LEU A 402 23.16 -36.08 13.40
C LEU A 402 24.37 -37.02 13.27
N PRO A 403 25.30 -36.85 12.30
CA PRO A 403 26.52 -37.66 12.25
C PRO A 403 27.50 -37.42 13.40
N LEU A 404 27.34 -36.33 14.16
CA LEU A 404 28.20 -35.97 15.30
C LEU A 404 27.59 -36.39 16.65
N ALA A 405 26.34 -36.86 16.67
CA ALA A 405 25.65 -37.23 17.88
C ALA A 405 26.18 -38.58 18.42
N PRO A 406 26.48 -38.71 19.73
CA PRO A 406 26.82 -40.00 20.31
C PRO A 406 25.60 -40.93 20.32
N HIS A 407 25.78 -42.16 19.86
CA HIS A 407 24.74 -43.19 19.84
C HIS A 407 24.92 -44.17 21.00
N HIS A 408 23.80 -44.62 21.58
CA HIS A 408 23.79 -45.66 22.60
C HIS A 408 22.90 -46.81 22.14
N ASP A 409 23.50 -47.95 21.80
CA ASP A 409 22.81 -49.15 21.27
C ASP A 409 22.69 -50.28 22.31
N GLY A 410 23.22 -50.09 23.52
CA GLY A 410 23.09 -51.05 24.61
C GLY A 410 21.65 -51.17 25.13
N ALA A 411 21.21 -52.40 25.42
CA ALA A 411 19.89 -52.66 26.00
C ALA A 411 19.77 -52.03 27.40
N HIS A 412 18.59 -51.48 27.72
CA HIS A 412 18.31 -50.98 29.07
C HIS A 412 18.50 -52.10 30.10
N PRO A 413 19.21 -51.89 31.23
CA PRO A 413 19.66 -50.61 31.81
C PRO A 413 21.13 -50.23 31.49
N HIS A 414 21.77 -50.87 30.52
CA HIS A 414 23.20 -50.69 30.22
C HIS A 414 23.44 -50.15 28.80
N PRO A 415 23.12 -48.87 28.53
CA PRO A 415 23.44 -48.23 27.26
C PRO A 415 24.97 -48.18 27.07
N SER A 416 25.45 -48.81 26.00
CA SER A 416 26.87 -48.76 25.60
C SER A 416 27.06 -47.72 24.49
N PRO A 417 28.14 -46.92 24.49
CA PRO A 417 28.44 -46.02 23.37
C PRO A 417 28.71 -46.83 22.09
N SER A 418 27.99 -46.51 21.02
CA SER A 418 28.18 -47.10 19.69
C SER A 418 29.08 -46.20 18.84
N ASN A 419 29.95 -46.80 18.04
CA ASN A 419 30.72 -46.09 17.00
C ASN A 419 29.90 -45.91 15.70
N MET A 420 28.65 -46.38 15.65
CA MET A 420 27.77 -46.14 14.50
C MET A 420 27.33 -44.68 14.50
N ALA A 421 27.76 -43.90 13.52
CA ALA A 421 27.22 -42.58 13.23
C ALA A 421 26.23 -42.68 12.06
N PHE A 422 25.17 -41.86 12.06
CA PHE A 422 24.29 -41.77 10.90
C PHE A 422 25.08 -41.37 9.65
N GLY A 423 24.96 -42.18 8.59
CA GLY A 423 25.58 -41.84 7.30
C GLY A 423 25.00 -40.55 6.72
N PRO A 424 25.71 -39.85 5.79
CA PRO A 424 25.26 -38.54 5.29
C PRO A 424 23.87 -38.58 4.65
N HIS A 425 23.50 -39.68 3.98
CA HIS A 425 22.17 -39.86 3.39
C HIS A 425 21.10 -40.22 4.42
N GLU A 426 21.46 -41.00 5.44
CA GLU A 426 20.55 -41.38 6.53
C GLU A 426 20.25 -40.17 7.42
N ALA A 427 21.30 -39.39 7.77
CA ALA A 427 21.18 -38.14 8.47
C ALA A 427 20.31 -37.13 7.71
N GLU A 428 20.49 -36.99 6.38
CA GLU A 428 19.65 -36.13 5.54
C GLU A 428 18.17 -36.58 5.58
N ALA A 429 17.90 -37.87 5.44
CA ALA A 429 16.55 -38.41 5.46
C ALA A 429 15.85 -38.24 6.83
N ILE A 430 16.56 -38.55 7.92
CA ILE A 430 16.05 -38.37 9.29
C ILE A 430 15.80 -36.88 9.56
N ALA A 431 16.78 -36.02 9.24
CA ALA A 431 16.66 -34.58 9.39
C ALA A 431 15.50 -34.00 8.57
N TRP A 432 15.25 -34.52 7.37
CA TRP A 432 14.12 -34.12 6.55
C TRP A 432 12.77 -34.48 7.18
N LYS A 433 12.65 -35.69 7.73
CA LYS A 433 11.43 -36.11 8.46
C LYS A 433 11.22 -35.34 9.76
N ILE A 434 12.28 -34.99 10.49
CA ILE A 434 12.17 -34.12 11.67
C ILE A 434 11.77 -32.70 11.26
N GLY A 435 12.40 -32.14 10.22
CA GLY A 435 12.06 -30.80 9.71
C GLY A 435 10.63 -30.69 9.18
N ALA A 436 10.01 -31.80 8.78
CA ALA A 436 8.61 -31.81 8.35
C ALA A 436 7.63 -31.34 9.44
N PHE A 437 8.01 -31.32 10.72
CA PHE A 437 7.17 -30.71 11.78
C PHE A 437 7.19 -29.17 11.76
N LEU A 438 8.08 -28.56 10.98
CA LEU A 438 8.32 -27.12 10.96
C LEU A 438 7.84 -26.43 9.68
N HIS A 439 7.39 -27.19 8.67
CA HIS A 439 6.81 -26.58 7.47
C HIS A 439 5.53 -25.78 7.80
N GLU A 440 5.26 -24.74 7.01
CA GLU A 440 4.14 -23.82 7.24
C GLU A 440 3.13 -23.83 6.08
N PRO A 441 2.33 -24.89 5.89
CA PRO A 441 1.29 -24.91 4.85
C PRO A 441 0.35 -23.70 4.85
N PRO A 442 -0.10 -23.18 6.01
CA PRO A 442 -0.95 -21.99 6.04
C PRO A 442 -0.28 -20.76 5.42
N ALA A 443 1.05 -20.63 5.51
CA ALA A 443 1.78 -19.48 4.97
C ALA A 443 1.72 -19.45 3.44
N ALA A 444 1.88 -20.60 2.77
CA ALA A 444 1.75 -20.67 1.31
C ALA A 444 0.33 -20.31 0.86
N VAL A 445 -0.69 -20.81 1.57
CA VAL A 445 -2.09 -20.53 1.27
C VAL A 445 -2.42 -19.05 1.51
N ALA A 446 -1.89 -18.46 2.59
CA ALA A 446 -2.06 -17.05 2.91
C ALA A 446 -1.42 -16.14 1.83
N ALA A 447 -0.24 -16.49 1.31
CA ALA A 447 0.39 -15.73 0.22
C ALA A 447 -0.46 -15.75 -1.07
N ILE A 448 -1.16 -16.84 -1.36
CA ILE A 448 -2.12 -16.89 -2.48
C ILE A 448 -3.36 -16.03 -2.19
N ASP A 449 -3.83 -16.01 -0.94
CA ASP A 449 -4.94 -15.15 -0.50
C ASP A 449 -4.61 -13.65 -0.55
N GLU A 450 -3.35 -13.30 -0.37
CA GLU A 450 -2.87 -11.92 -0.56
C GLU A 450 -2.80 -11.54 -2.04
N CYS A 451 -2.52 -12.50 -2.93
CA CYS A 451 -2.46 -12.26 -4.37
C CYS A 451 -3.84 -12.17 -5.02
N PHE A 452 -4.76 -13.07 -4.65
CA PHE A 452 -6.15 -13.07 -5.10
C PHE A 452 -7.06 -12.83 -3.90
N ILE A 453 -7.57 -11.60 -3.85
CA ILE A 453 -8.39 -11.11 -2.76
C ILE A 453 -9.83 -11.60 -2.91
N GLY A 454 -10.33 -11.62 -4.15
CA GLY A 454 -11.68 -12.07 -4.46
C GLY A 454 -11.82 -13.59 -4.39
N GLU A 455 -13.03 -14.07 -4.16
CA GLU A 455 -13.35 -15.47 -4.38
C GLU A 455 -13.42 -15.74 -5.89
N SER A 456 -12.63 -16.70 -6.37
CA SER A 456 -12.65 -17.13 -7.77
C SER A 456 -12.33 -18.61 -7.90
N VAL A 457 -12.74 -19.20 -9.03
CA VAL A 457 -12.41 -20.60 -9.36
C VAL A 457 -10.90 -20.77 -9.50
N LEU A 458 -10.22 -19.83 -10.16
CA LEU A 458 -8.75 -19.78 -10.25
C LEU A 458 -8.09 -19.82 -8.87
N ARG A 459 -8.51 -18.96 -7.93
CA ARG A 459 -7.96 -18.90 -6.57
C ARG A 459 -8.15 -20.24 -5.85
N ARG A 460 -9.36 -20.81 -5.86
CA ARG A 460 -9.62 -22.11 -5.21
C ARG A 460 -8.74 -23.22 -5.79
N ARG A 461 -8.60 -23.26 -7.12
CA ARG A 461 -7.75 -24.24 -7.82
C ARG A 461 -6.27 -24.12 -7.45
N VAL A 462 -5.75 -22.91 -7.47
CA VAL A 462 -4.34 -22.65 -7.14
C VAL A 462 -4.07 -22.93 -5.65
N LYS A 463 -4.95 -22.51 -4.74
CA LYS A 463 -4.82 -22.82 -3.30
C LYS A 463 -4.78 -24.32 -3.04
N ALA A 464 -5.68 -25.08 -3.66
CA ALA A 464 -5.73 -26.53 -3.50
C ALA A 464 -4.45 -27.21 -4.03
N ALA A 465 -3.99 -26.82 -5.21
CA ALA A 465 -2.75 -27.34 -5.78
C ALA A 465 -1.52 -27.00 -4.92
N VAL A 466 -1.37 -25.74 -4.50
CA VAL A 466 -0.24 -25.28 -3.67
C VAL A 466 -0.24 -25.98 -2.30
N GLY A 467 -1.40 -26.01 -1.63
CA GLY A 467 -1.53 -26.68 -0.33
C GLY A 467 -1.21 -28.17 -0.40
N HIS A 468 -1.68 -28.85 -1.46
CA HIS A 468 -1.37 -30.25 -1.70
C HIS A 468 0.12 -30.48 -1.95
N PHE A 469 0.75 -29.66 -2.80
CA PHE A 469 2.18 -29.74 -3.09
C PHE A 469 3.02 -29.56 -1.82
N VAL A 470 2.79 -28.51 -1.03
CA VAL A 470 3.55 -28.23 0.20
C VAL A 470 3.43 -29.40 1.19
N LYS A 471 2.21 -29.95 1.37
CA LYS A 471 1.98 -31.08 2.25
C LYS A 471 2.75 -32.34 1.80
N LEU A 472 2.72 -32.67 0.52
CA LEU A 472 3.43 -33.85 0.00
C LEU A 472 4.95 -33.65 -0.01
N ALA A 473 5.40 -32.47 -0.41
CA ALA A 473 6.80 -32.09 -0.36
C ALA A 473 7.36 -32.25 1.06
N ALA A 474 6.64 -31.79 2.08
CA ALA A 474 7.09 -31.89 3.46
C ALA A 474 7.03 -33.32 4.02
N THR A 475 5.93 -34.05 3.78
CA THR A 475 5.63 -35.28 4.52
C THR A 475 6.03 -36.58 3.80
N GLN A 476 5.98 -36.59 2.47
CA GLN A 476 6.19 -37.82 1.69
C GLN A 476 7.59 -37.93 1.09
N THR A 477 8.30 -36.82 0.86
CA THR A 477 9.68 -36.88 0.36
C THR A 477 10.68 -37.21 1.46
N SER A 478 11.88 -37.66 1.08
CA SER A 478 12.98 -37.97 1.98
C SER A 478 14.09 -36.91 1.99
N SER A 479 14.08 -35.96 1.06
CA SER A 479 15.10 -34.91 0.97
C SER A 479 14.63 -33.71 0.15
N ASN A 480 15.33 -32.60 0.29
CA ASN A 480 15.13 -31.43 -0.58
C ASN A 480 15.43 -31.73 -2.05
N ARG A 481 16.30 -32.72 -2.33
CA ARG A 481 16.63 -33.15 -3.69
C ARG A 481 15.42 -33.75 -4.39
N GLU A 482 14.58 -34.49 -3.69
CA GLU A 482 13.33 -35.02 -4.24
C GLU A 482 12.30 -33.92 -4.52
N VAL A 483 12.25 -32.87 -3.68
CA VAL A 483 11.34 -31.73 -3.87
C VAL A 483 11.74 -30.90 -5.08
N ILE A 484 13.03 -30.55 -5.16
CA ILE A 484 13.62 -29.76 -6.25
C ILE A 484 13.70 -30.58 -7.54
N GLY A 485 13.84 -31.89 -7.40
CA GLY A 485 13.82 -32.86 -8.47
C GLY A 485 15.14 -33.01 -9.23
N GLY A 486 15.23 -34.10 -9.99
CA GLY A 486 16.40 -34.47 -10.77
C GLY A 486 16.47 -33.77 -12.13
N MET A 487 17.62 -33.90 -12.81
CA MET A 487 17.74 -33.50 -14.21
C MET A 487 17.15 -34.61 -15.09
N ALA A 488 16.23 -34.26 -16.00
CA ALA A 488 15.67 -35.16 -16.98
C ALA A 488 15.70 -34.51 -18.37
N ASN A 489 15.79 -35.33 -19.42
CA ASN A 489 15.67 -34.87 -20.79
C ASN A 489 14.18 -34.82 -21.16
N LEU A 490 13.64 -33.61 -21.32
CA LEU A 490 12.29 -33.38 -21.81
C LEU A 490 12.40 -32.68 -23.17
N GLY A 491 11.80 -33.27 -24.20
CA GLY A 491 11.77 -32.68 -25.55
C GLY A 491 13.16 -32.40 -26.15
N GLY A 492 14.20 -33.14 -25.77
CA GLY A 492 15.56 -32.94 -26.25
C GLY A 492 16.41 -31.97 -25.40
N VAL A 493 15.82 -31.36 -24.36
CA VAL A 493 16.50 -30.41 -23.47
C VAL A 493 16.59 -31.00 -22.06
N THR A 494 17.80 -30.99 -21.49
CA THR A 494 18.01 -31.41 -20.10
C THR A 494 17.52 -30.31 -19.15
N VAL A 495 16.39 -30.53 -18.50
CA VAL A 495 15.78 -29.62 -17.54
C VAL A 495 15.63 -30.27 -16.17
N ARG A 496 15.54 -29.45 -15.13
CA ARG A 496 15.23 -29.94 -13.79
C ARG A 496 13.73 -30.15 -13.66
N VAL A 497 13.31 -31.35 -13.25
CA VAL A 497 11.91 -31.73 -13.11
C VAL A 497 11.56 -31.82 -11.63
N PRO A 498 10.87 -30.81 -11.05
CA PRO A 498 10.47 -30.80 -9.65
C PRO A 498 9.55 -31.97 -9.31
N LEU A 499 9.26 -32.12 -8.01
CA LEU A 499 8.33 -33.14 -7.52
C LEU A 499 7.02 -33.17 -8.32
N GLN A 500 6.78 -34.29 -9.01
CA GLN A 500 5.54 -34.56 -9.74
C GLN A 500 4.55 -35.28 -8.82
N CYS A 501 3.89 -34.50 -7.96
CA CYS A 501 2.98 -35.05 -6.97
C CYS A 501 1.51 -35.10 -7.42
N PHE A 502 1.23 -34.71 -8.66
CA PHE A 502 -0.10 -34.79 -9.26
C PHE A 502 -0.16 -35.90 -10.29
N ALA A 503 -1.37 -36.40 -10.52
CA ALA A 503 -1.68 -37.44 -11.47
C ALA A 503 -2.87 -36.99 -12.33
N VAL A 504 -2.76 -37.10 -13.65
CA VAL A 504 -3.83 -36.88 -14.60
C VAL A 504 -4.25 -38.22 -15.18
N ARG A 505 -5.54 -38.57 -15.03
CA ARG A 505 -6.10 -39.79 -15.61
C ARG A 505 -6.50 -39.54 -17.07
N GLY A 506 -5.78 -40.16 -18.00
CA GLY A 506 -6.07 -40.11 -19.44
C GLY A 506 -7.16 -41.10 -19.88
N SER A 507 -7.63 -40.91 -21.12
CA SER A 507 -8.54 -41.83 -21.81
C SER A 507 -7.86 -43.19 -22.01
N GLY A 508 -8.33 -44.22 -21.30
CA GLY A 508 -7.75 -45.58 -21.35
C GLY A 508 -7.02 -46.03 -20.08
N GLY A 509 -7.11 -45.27 -18.98
CA GLY A 509 -6.58 -45.68 -17.67
C GLY A 509 -5.08 -45.43 -17.47
N GLN A 510 -4.39 -44.87 -18.47
CA GLN A 510 -3.04 -44.34 -18.29
C GLN A 510 -3.05 -43.13 -17.36
N VAL A 511 -2.07 -43.07 -16.46
CA VAL A 511 -1.88 -41.96 -15.53
C VAL A 511 -0.58 -41.24 -15.88
N VAL A 512 -0.66 -39.94 -16.13
CA VAL A 512 0.50 -39.08 -16.37
C VAL A 512 0.80 -38.32 -15.08
N LEU A 513 2.07 -38.33 -14.66
CA LEU A 513 2.52 -37.57 -13.49
C LEU A 513 2.81 -36.12 -13.90
N THR A 514 2.40 -35.19 -13.03
CA THR A 514 2.41 -33.75 -13.33
C THR A 514 2.89 -32.96 -12.10
N GLY A 515 3.58 -31.85 -12.34
CA GLY A 515 4.06 -30.95 -11.29
C GLY A 515 3.06 -29.84 -10.95
N VAL A 516 3.36 -29.11 -9.87
CA VAL A 516 2.51 -27.98 -9.44
C VAL A 516 2.50 -26.83 -10.46
N ARG A 517 3.59 -26.67 -11.22
CA ARG A 517 3.73 -25.59 -12.21
C ARG A 517 2.76 -25.78 -13.37
N GLU A 518 2.67 -27.00 -13.89
CA GLU A 518 1.74 -27.41 -14.94
C GLU A 518 0.29 -27.26 -14.47
N VAL A 519 -0.02 -27.66 -13.23
CA VAL A 519 -1.38 -27.52 -12.67
C VAL A 519 -1.81 -26.07 -12.52
N VAL A 520 -0.90 -25.22 -12.03
CA VAL A 520 -1.15 -23.78 -11.89
C VAL A 520 -1.27 -23.10 -13.26
N HIS A 521 -0.44 -23.49 -14.23
CA HIS A 521 -0.53 -22.98 -15.60
C HIS A 521 -1.86 -23.37 -16.25
N ARG A 522 -2.34 -24.60 -16.06
CA ARG A 522 -3.68 -25.00 -16.51
C ARG A 522 -4.77 -24.11 -15.91
N ALA A 523 -4.71 -23.81 -14.62
CA ALA A 523 -5.69 -22.92 -14.00
C ALA A 523 -5.69 -21.52 -14.62
N ARG A 524 -4.49 -21.00 -14.94
CA ARG A 524 -4.32 -19.70 -15.62
C ARG A 524 -4.86 -19.72 -17.05
N LEU A 525 -4.65 -20.81 -17.79
CA LEU A 525 -5.17 -20.98 -19.16
C LEU A 525 -6.70 -21.07 -19.18
N ASP A 526 -7.31 -21.77 -18.22
CA ASP A 526 -8.77 -21.85 -18.12
C ASP A 526 -9.40 -20.49 -17.80
N GLU A 527 -8.79 -19.74 -16.88
CA GLU A 527 -9.21 -18.37 -16.58
C GLU A 527 -9.09 -17.47 -17.82
N ALA A 528 -7.94 -17.57 -18.51
CA ALA A 528 -7.69 -16.80 -19.73
C ALA A 528 -8.70 -17.13 -20.83
N GLY A 529 -8.96 -18.41 -21.07
CA GLY A 529 -9.96 -18.87 -22.03
C GLY A 529 -11.37 -18.39 -21.70
N THR A 530 -11.75 -18.42 -20.43
CA THR A 530 -13.07 -17.96 -19.94
C THR A 530 -13.30 -16.48 -20.23
N HIS A 531 -12.26 -15.66 -20.10
CA HIS A 531 -12.36 -14.20 -20.26
C HIS A 531 -11.83 -13.66 -21.59
N GLY A 532 -11.36 -14.53 -22.50
CA GLY A 532 -10.81 -14.15 -23.80
C GLY A 532 -9.45 -13.44 -23.70
N VAL A 533 -8.67 -13.74 -22.67
CA VAL A 533 -7.31 -13.24 -22.47
C VAL A 533 -6.33 -14.05 -23.31
N VAL A 534 -5.40 -13.37 -23.96
CA VAL A 534 -4.33 -13.98 -24.76
C VAL A 534 -2.96 -13.53 -24.25
N GLY A 535 -1.91 -14.30 -24.53
CA GLY A 535 -0.54 -13.93 -24.17
C GLY A 535 -0.14 -14.26 -22.73
N VAL A 536 -0.80 -15.23 -22.08
CA VAL A 536 -0.37 -15.75 -20.77
C VAL A 536 0.93 -16.53 -20.92
N VAL A 537 2.00 -16.08 -20.28
CA VAL A 537 3.34 -16.67 -20.43
C VAL A 537 3.50 -17.89 -19.52
N LYS A 538 3.92 -19.04 -20.07
CA LYS A 538 4.12 -20.27 -19.28
C LYS A 538 5.21 -20.12 -18.22
N GLY A 539 6.39 -19.61 -18.58
CA GLY A 539 7.51 -19.32 -17.67
C GLY A 539 8.34 -20.54 -17.24
N PHE A 540 8.05 -21.73 -17.78
CA PHE A 540 8.83 -22.96 -17.57
C PHE A 540 8.62 -23.92 -18.74
N ASN A 541 9.62 -24.76 -19.04
CA ASN A 541 9.55 -25.76 -20.12
C ASN A 541 8.93 -25.22 -21.42
N GLU A 542 9.34 -24.00 -21.83
CA GLU A 542 8.70 -23.27 -22.93
C GLU A 542 8.81 -24.01 -24.26
N HIS A 543 9.87 -24.82 -24.43
CA HIS A 543 10.08 -25.69 -25.58
C HIS A 543 8.99 -26.78 -25.76
N LEU A 544 8.20 -27.09 -24.73
CA LEU A 544 7.08 -28.04 -24.80
C LEU A 544 5.74 -27.37 -25.16
N GLY A 545 5.69 -26.03 -25.25
CA GLY A 545 4.45 -25.28 -25.37
C GLY A 545 3.49 -25.58 -24.20
N ASP A 546 2.18 -25.55 -24.45
CA ASP A 546 1.15 -25.78 -23.42
C ASP A 546 0.64 -27.23 -23.36
N GLN A 547 1.22 -28.15 -24.15
CA GLN A 547 0.69 -29.53 -24.32
C GLN A 547 0.72 -30.34 -23.02
N ASP A 548 1.77 -30.16 -22.21
CA ASP A 548 1.96 -30.78 -20.91
C ASP A 548 1.02 -30.24 -19.81
N CYS A 549 0.23 -29.20 -20.13
CA CYS A 549 -0.71 -28.58 -19.21
C CYS A 549 -2.19 -28.82 -19.61
N GLN A 550 -2.47 -29.61 -20.65
CA GLN A 550 -3.85 -29.85 -21.13
C GLN A 550 -4.50 -31.02 -20.39
N PHE A 551 -5.45 -30.74 -19.49
CA PHE A 551 -6.27 -31.76 -18.84
C PHE A 551 -7.57 -31.18 -18.25
N GLU A 552 -8.55 -32.05 -17.96
CA GLU A 552 -9.78 -31.66 -17.27
C GLU A 552 -9.61 -31.74 -15.74
N TRP A 553 -10.20 -30.81 -14.98
CA TRP A 553 -10.08 -30.81 -13.51
C TRP A 553 -10.65 -32.06 -12.83
N GLY A 554 -11.68 -32.67 -13.42
CA GLY A 554 -12.21 -33.96 -12.94
C GLY A 554 -11.22 -35.13 -13.10
N GLN A 555 -10.21 -35.00 -13.96
CA GLN A 555 -9.17 -36.01 -14.18
C GLN A 555 -7.96 -35.82 -13.24
N LEU A 556 -7.89 -34.70 -12.52
CA LEU A 556 -6.76 -34.34 -11.67
C LEU A 556 -6.89 -34.99 -10.29
N GLY A 557 -5.82 -35.66 -9.87
CA GLY A 557 -5.72 -36.31 -8.58
C GLY A 557 -4.28 -36.50 -8.15
N HIS A 558 -4.07 -37.47 -7.27
CA HIS A 558 -2.76 -37.93 -6.84
C HIS A 558 -2.78 -39.45 -6.65
N LEU A 559 -1.61 -40.06 -6.63
CA LEU A 559 -1.47 -41.48 -6.30
C LEU A 559 -1.27 -41.62 -4.79
N SER A 560 -2.09 -42.47 -4.16
CA SER A 560 -1.88 -42.90 -2.78
C SER A 560 -0.61 -43.76 -2.66
N ARG A 561 -0.18 -44.04 -1.42
CA ARG A 561 0.96 -44.94 -1.15
C ARG A 561 0.80 -46.34 -1.76
N THR A 562 -0.43 -46.79 -1.99
CA THR A 562 -0.74 -48.08 -2.61
C THR A 562 -0.87 -47.99 -4.14
N GLY A 563 -0.55 -46.84 -4.75
CA GLY A 563 -0.66 -46.60 -6.19
C GLY A 563 -2.09 -46.37 -6.69
N LEU A 564 -3.08 -46.27 -5.79
CA LEU A 564 -4.46 -45.97 -6.18
C LEU A 564 -4.64 -44.47 -6.42
N PHE A 565 -5.34 -44.13 -7.50
CA PHE A 565 -5.69 -42.76 -7.83
C PHE A 565 -6.75 -42.20 -6.88
N VAL A 566 -6.47 -41.03 -6.31
CA VAL A 566 -7.35 -40.27 -5.43
C VAL A 566 -7.63 -38.90 -6.07
N PRO A 567 -8.89 -38.56 -6.38
CA PRO A 567 -9.24 -37.25 -6.95
C PRO A 567 -8.82 -36.10 -6.03
N LEU A 568 -8.43 -34.96 -6.60
CA LEU A 568 -8.04 -33.78 -5.81
C LEU A 568 -9.26 -33.05 -5.23
N GLY A 569 -10.45 -33.21 -5.84
CA GLY A 569 -11.71 -32.64 -5.35
C GLY A 569 -11.82 -31.13 -5.53
N VAL A 570 -11.37 -30.60 -6.66
CA VAL A 570 -11.23 -29.16 -6.91
C VAL A 570 -12.07 -28.77 -8.13
N GLU A 571 -13.37 -28.51 -7.91
CA GLU A 571 -14.29 -27.99 -8.94
C GLU A 571 -14.52 -26.47 -8.83
#